data_AF-A0A699ZH22-F1
#
_entry.id   AF-A0A699ZH22-F1
#
_cell.length_a   1.000
_cell.length_b   1.000
_cell.length_c   1.000
_cell.angle_alpha   90.00
_cell.angle_beta   90.00
_cell.angle_gamma   90.00
#
_symmetry.space_group_name_H-M   'P 1'
#
loop_
_entity.id
_entity.type
_entity.pdbx_description
1 polymer ?
#
loop_
_entity_poly.entity_id
_entity_poly.type
_entity_poly.pdbx_seq_one_letter_code
_entity_poly.pdbx_strand_id
1 'polypeptide(L)'
;MTTCAHTGWCPCLRGGSASRAACSAGTMAGSSVAQVHGGLASSPRACLAAYPVEVRQGLVWARPVALPRGLDSRDSAAGIDTSDIPIVPELEDPEWVSQDTWRDLPYDYSTLMENVVDSSHVPFTHHKSISNRNVLGDYHMHLTSPPSLAGFTGLWEAGPRAGQMGPQTTTFHAPCYLKHKLDASEKRGFQSLTVVYAVPQAPGRCRLINRNVVRFTRTSLPARLLRLLPRWVSHVGSHVPLEDDQ
;
A
#
# COMPACT_ATOMS: atom_id res chain seq x y z
N MET A 1 -0.90 -24.34 -8.25
CA MET A 1 -0.74 -24.50 -9.71
C MET A 1 -1.75 -23.58 -10.36
N THR A 2 -1.36 -22.89 -11.45
CA THR A 2 -2.26 -21.98 -12.17
C THR A 2 -2.59 -22.61 -13.52
N THR A 3 -3.88 -22.75 -13.82
CA THR A 3 -4.40 -23.31 -15.08
C THR A 3 -5.17 -22.22 -15.84
N CYS A 4 -4.96 -22.14 -17.15
CA CYS A 4 -5.76 -21.28 -18.00
C CYS A 4 -7.20 -21.80 -18.07
N ALA A 5 -8.18 -20.97 -17.72
CA ALA A 5 -9.59 -21.37 -17.72
C ALA A 5 -10.13 -21.68 -19.13
N HIS A 6 -9.56 -21.08 -20.18
CA HIS A 6 -10.02 -21.28 -21.55
C HIS A 6 -9.50 -22.58 -22.19
N THR A 7 -8.22 -22.89 -21.98
CA THR A 7 -7.53 -23.99 -22.69
C THR A 7 -7.06 -25.12 -21.79
N GLY A 8 -7.17 -24.96 -20.47
CA GLY A 8 -6.57 -25.87 -19.48
C GLY A 8 -5.03 -25.81 -19.46
N TRP A 9 -4.42 -24.87 -20.20
CA TRP A 9 -2.97 -24.80 -20.34
C TRP A 9 -2.30 -24.35 -19.04
N CYS A 10 -1.17 -25.00 -18.72
CA CYS A 10 -0.38 -24.72 -17.53
C CYS A 10 0.96 -24.09 -17.94
N PRO A 11 1.18 -22.79 -17.66
CA PRO A 11 2.44 -22.15 -17.98
C PRO A 11 3.57 -22.65 -17.08
N CYS A 12 4.80 -22.73 -17.61
CA CYS A 12 5.97 -22.89 -16.74
C CYS A 12 6.11 -21.65 -15.85
N LEU A 13 5.97 -21.86 -14.54
CA LEU A 13 6.32 -20.90 -13.49
C LEU A 13 7.69 -21.19 -12.86
N ARG A 14 8.25 -22.37 -13.16
CA ARG A 14 9.58 -22.82 -12.71
C ARG A 14 10.51 -22.78 -13.91
N GLY A 15 11.81 -22.60 -13.71
CA GLY A 15 12.83 -22.60 -14.75
C GLY A 15 12.97 -23.86 -15.64
N GLY A 16 11.94 -24.71 -15.70
CA GLY A 16 11.82 -25.85 -16.60
C GLY A 16 10.78 -25.65 -17.71
N SER A 17 10.73 -26.63 -18.62
CA SER A 17 9.79 -26.72 -19.73
C SER A 17 8.31 -26.64 -19.30
N ALA A 18 7.48 -25.97 -20.11
CA ALA A 18 6.02 -25.90 -19.96
C ALA A 18 5.35 -27.27 -20.13
N SER A 19 5.45 -28.17 -19.15
CA SER A 19 4.94 -29.53 -19.32
C SER A 19 3.43 -29.62 -19.05
N ARG A 20 2.71 -30.35 -19.92
CA ARG A 20 1.31 -30.75 -19.66
C ARG A 20 1.18 -31.67 -18.43
N ALA A 21 2.27 -32.35 -18.07
CA ALA A 21 2.33 -33.33 -16.99
C ALA A 21 2.49 -32.70 -15.59
N ALA A 22 2.92 -31.44 -15.49
CA ALA A 22 3.02 -30.76 -14.19
C ALA A 22 1.66 -30.40 -13.58
N CYS A 23 0.54 -30.66 -14.27
CA CYS A 23 -0.82 -30.37 -13.80
C CYS A 23 -1.59 -31.57 -13.25
N SER A 24 -0.92 -32.70 -12.96
CA SER A 24 -1.57 -33.93 -12.49
C SER A 24 -1.56 -34.14 -10.97
N ALA A 25 -1.72 -33.08 -10.16
CA ALA A 25 -1.91 -33.24 -8.70
C ALA A 25 -3.07 -32.36 -8.21
N GLY A 26 -4.29 -32.79 -8.52
CA GLY A 26 -5.53 -32.13 -8.12
C GLY A 26 -6.71 -32.67 -8.90
N THR A 27 -7.16 -33.87 -8.52
CA THR A 27 -8.30 -34.59 -9.10
C THR A 27 -9.56 -33.72 -9.06
N MET A 28 -10.03 -33.27 -10.22
CA MET A 28 -11.46 -33.05 -10.45
C MET A 28 -11.82 -33.93 -11.65
N ALA A 29 -12.39 -35.08 -11.34
CA ALA A 29 -13.02 -35.96 -12.31
C ALA A 29 -14.23 -35.21 -12.90
N GLY A 30 -14.13 -34.88 -14.18
CA GLY A 30 -15.18 -34.22 -14.93
C GLY A 30 -14.81 -34.26 -16.40
N SER A 31 -15.35 -35.24 -17.11
CA SER A 31 -15.20 -35.44 -18.55
C SER A 31 -15.68 -34.21 -19.33
N SER A 32 -14.76 -33.35 -19.74
CA SER A 32 -14.96 -32.45 -20.88
C SER A 32 -13.67 -32.39 -21.70
N VAL A 33 -13.78 -32.83 -22.94
CA VAL A 33 -12.72 -32.94 -23.95
C VAL A 33 -11.98 -31.61 -24.09
N ALA A 34 -10.77 -31.50 -23.55
CA ALA A 34 -9.84 -30.45 -23.93
C ALA A 34 -9.40 -30.70 -25.37
N GLN A 35 -9.91 -29.92 -26.32
CA GLN A 35 -9.44 -29.99 -27.71
C GLN A 35 -7.95 -29.69 -27.76
N VAL A 36 -7.19 -30.74 -28.09
CA VAL A 36 -5.73 -30.74 -28.15
C VAL A 36 -5.27 -30.08 -29.44
N HIS A 37 -4.90 -28.81 -29.39
CA HIS A 37 -4.06 -28.21 -30.43
C HIS A 37 -2.59 -28.47 -30.07
N GLY A 38 -1.87 -29.20 -30.94
CA GLY A 38 -0.54 -29.79 -30.75
C GLY A 38 0.64 -28.85 -30.47
N GLY A 39 0.62 -28.09 -29.38
CA GLY A 39 1.77 -27.29 -28.91
C GLY A 39 2.79 -28.09 -28.11
N LEU A 40 4.08 -27.99 -28.46
CA LEU A 40 5.22 -28.60 -27.75
C LEU A 40 5.24 -28.19 -26.27
N ALA A 41 5.10 -29.18 -25.38
CA ALA A 41 5.10 -29.06 -23.92
C ALA A 41 6.47 -28.68 -23.30
N SER A 42 7.30 -27.96 -24.06
CA SER A 42 8.68 -27.64 -23.68
C SER A 42 9.22 -26.34 -24.30
N SER A 43 8.36 -25.53 -24.93
CA SER A 43 8.82 -24.26 -25.51
C SER A 43 9.10 -23.21 -24.42
N PRO A 44 10.28 -22.56 -24.43
CA PRO A 44 10.55 -21.38 -23.59
C PRO A 44 9.60 -20.21 -23.86
N ARG A 45 8.94 -20.18 -25.03
CA ARG A 45 7.90 -19.21 -25.38
C ARG A 45 6.60 -19.42 -24.61
N ALA A 46 6.51 -20.54 -23.90
CA ALA A 46 5.36 -20.98 -23.15
C ALA A 46 5.58 -20.83 -21.61
N CYS A 47 6.58 -20.04 -21.20
CA CYS A 47 6.74 -19.61 -19.82
C CYS A 47 6.21 -18.19 -19.63
N LEU A 48 5.54 -17.95 -18.50
CA LEU A 48 5.10 -16.61 -18.10
C LEU A 48 6.28 -15.86 -17.49
N ALA A 49 6.24 -14.53 -17.59
CA ALA A 49 7.06 -13.68 -16.73
C ALA A 49 6.60 -13.87 -15.28
N ALA A 50 7.53 -14.25 -14.41
CA ALA A 50 7.32 -14.27 -12.97
C ALA A 50 7.90 -12.99 -12.37
N TYR A 51 7.28 -12.49 -11.30
CA TYR A 51 7.73 -11.29 -10.60
C TYR A 51 8.06 -11.66 -9.14
N PRO A 52 9.10 -11.05 -8.54
CA PRO A 52 9.31 -11.13 -7.10
C PRO A 52 8.07 -10.66 -6.35
N VAL A 53 7.58 -11.49 -5.43
CA VAL A 53 6.44 -11.15 -4.58
C VAL A 53 6.79 -11.45 -3.13
N GLU A 54 6.46 -10.54 -2.23
CA GLU A 54 6.65 -10.69 -0.78
C GLU A 54 5.40 -10.25 -0.03
N VAL A 55 5.04 -10.96 1.05
CA VAL A 55 3.96 -10.54 1.93
C VAL A 55 4.56 -9.87 3.16
N ARG A 56 4.31 -8.56 3.32
CA ARG A 56 4.87 -7.80 4.44
C ARG A 56 3.86 -6.80 4.99
N GLN A 57 3.69 -6.79 6.32
CA GLN A 57 2.73 -5.96 7.05
C GLN A 57 1.28 -6.05 6.54
N GLY A 58 0.86 -7.26 6.10
CA GLY A 58 -0.50 -7.51 5.60
C GLY A 58 -0.74 -7.08 4.15
N LEU A 59 0.29 -6.63 3.42
CA LEU A 59 0.23 -6.26 2.02
C LEU A 59 1.02 -7.25 1.16
N VAL A 60 0.58 -7.43 -0.08
CA VAL A 60 1.32 -8.16 -1.12
C VAL A 60 2.12 -7.15 -1.93
N TRP A 61 3.43 -7.27 -1.87
CA TRP A 61 4.39 -6.44 -2.61
C TRP A 61 4.83 -7.18 -3.85
N ALA A 62 4.83 -6.49 -4.99
CA ALA A 62 5.36 -7.04 -6.25
C ALA A 62 6.40 -6.08 -6.81
N ARG A 63 7.61 -6.57 -7.08
CA ARG A 63 8.62 -5.77 -7.77
C ARG A 63 8.23 -5.68 -9.25
N PRO A 64 8.15 -4.49 -9.87
CA PRO A 64 7.74 -4.36 -11.28
C PRO A 64 8.87 -4.72 -12.27
N VAL A 65 9.70 -5.69 -11.90
CA VAL A 65 10.81 -6.22 -12.71
C VAL A 65 10.68 -7.73 -12.72
N ALA A 66 10.54 -8.32 -13.90
CA ALA A 66 10.40 -9.76 -14.04
C ALA A 66 11.70 -10.46 -13.60
N LEU A 67 11.54 -11.63 -12.98
CA LEU A 67 12.65 -12.53 -12.68
C LEU A 67 13.35 -12.93 -13.99
N PRO A 68 14.69 -13.07 -13.98
CA PRO A 68 15.40 -13.69 -15.07
C PRO A 68 14.83 -15.08 -15.37
N ARG A 69 14.77 -15.45 -16.65
CA ARG A 69 14.30 -16.78 -17.05
C ARG A 69 15.18 -17.87 -16.42
N GLY A 70 14.56 -18.89 -15.85
CA GLY A 70 15.28 -20.02 -15.24
C GLY A 70 15.45 -19.94 -13.72
N LEU A 71 15.27 -18.76 -13.12
CA LEU A 71 15.30 -18.60 -11.66
C LEU A 71 13.97 -19.08 -11.04
N ASP A 72 14.05 -19.85 -9.95
CA ASP A 72 12.89 -20.21 -9.12
C ASP A 72 12.64 -19.10 -8.09
N SER A 73 11.38 -18.72 -7.90
CA SER A 73 10.96 -17.80 -6.83
C SER A 73 11.20 -18.35 -5.42
N ARG A 74 11.45 -19.67 -5.30
CA ARG A 74 11.76 -20.35 -4.03
C ARG A 74 13.26 -20.49 -3.77
N ASP A 75 14.10 -20.20 -4.76
CA ASP A 75 15.53 -20.09 -4.52
C ASP A 75 15.76 -18.81 -3.72
N SER A 76 15.86 -18.95 -2.40
CA SER A 76 16.38 -17.89 -1.51
C SER A 76 17.77 -17.39 -1.95
N ALA A 77 18.47 -18.18 -2.78
CA ALA A 77 19.71 -17.82 -3.47
C ALA A 77 19.54 -16.81 -4.63
N ALA A 78 18.31 -16.50 -5.05
CA ALA A 78 18.04 -15.45 -6.04
C ALA A 78 18.40 -14.04 -5.54
N GLY A 79 18.66 -13.87 -4.24
CA GLY A 79 19.14 -12.60 -3.69
C GLY A 79 18.18 -11.44 -3.95
N ILE A 80 16.87 -11.70 -3.98
CA ILE A 80 15.86 -10.66 -4.12
C ILE A 80 15.91 -9.85 -2.85
N ASP A 81 16.61 -8.72 -2.91
CA ASP A 81 16.67 -7.77 -1.82
C ASP A 81 15.27 -7.20 -1.60
N THR A 82 14.71 -7.49 -0.42
CA THR A 82 13.43 -6.98 0.07
C THR A 82 13.61 -5.88 1.11
N SER A 83 14.85 -5.44 1.35
CA SER A 83 15.16 -4.34 2.28
C SER A 83 14.64 -3.00 1.80
N ASP A 84 14.40 -2.87 0.49
CA ASP A 84 13.84 -1.69 -0.18
C ASP A 84 12.31 -1.58 -0.10
N ILE A 85 11.61 -2.59 0.43
CA ILE A 85 10.16 -2.53 0.64
C ILE A 85 9.86 -1.42 1.66
N PRO A 86 9.07 -0.37 1.30
CA PRO A 86 8.78 0.75 2.17
C PRO A 86 7.73 0.33 3.23
N ILE A 87 8.21 -0.28 4.31
CA ILE A 87 7.40 -0.62 5.47
C ILE A 87 7.09 0.60 6.33
N VAL A 88 6.10 0.47 7.21
CA VAL A 88 5.82 1.41 8.30
C VAL A 88 6.46 0.83 9.58
N PRO A 89 7.65 1.26 10.00
CA PRO A 89 8.37 0.63 11.11
C PRO A 89 7.56 0.61 12.41
N GLU A 90 6.71 1.61 12.62
CA GLU A 90 5.85 1.71 13.79
C GLU A 90 4.85 0.54 13.93
N LEU A 91 4.49 -0.14 12.82
CA LEU A 91 3.61 -1.31 12.87
C LEU A 91 4.28 -2.59 13.40
N GLU A 92 5.60 -2.59 13.59
CA GLU A 92 6.30 -3.70 14.27
C GLU A 92 6.07 -3.68 15.79
N ASP A 93 5.64 -2.54 16.33
CA ASP A 93 5.27 -2.40 17.75
C ASP A 93 3.75 -2.68 17.91
N PRO A 94 3.37 -3.70 18.71
CA PRO A 94 1.99 -4.08 18.93
C PRO A 94 1.19 -3.07 19.77
N GLU A 95 1.74 -1.93 20.17
CA GLU A 95 0.96 -0.81 20.72
C GLU A 95 0.32 0.05 19.63
N TRP A 96 0.84 -0.01 18.41
CA TRP A 96 0.22 0.64 17.26
C TRP A 96 -0.95 -0.19 16.74
N VAL A 97 -2.00 0.52 16.32
CA VAL A 97 -3.20 -0.07 15.72
C VAL A 97 -3.40 0.55 14.36
N SER A 98 -3.51 -0.29 13.33
CA SER A 98 -3.75 0.15 11.95
C SER A 98 -5.21 -0.01 11.56
N GLN A 99 -5.74 1.00 10.87
CA GLN A 99 -6.99 0.95 10.13
C GLN A 99 -6.68 1.19 8.66
N ASP A 100 -6.64 0.10 7.91
CA ASP A 100 -6.22 0.08 6.51
C ASP A 100 -7.43 0.18 5.58
N THR A 101 -7.32 0.99 4.54
CA THR A 101 -8.29 1.08 3.44
C THR A 101 -7.58 1.23 2.11
N TRP A 102 -8.28 0.91 1.03
CA TRP A 102 -7.76 1.09 -0.31
C TRP A 102 -8.89 1.46 -1.27
N ARG A 103 -8.56 2.20 -2.33
CA ARG A 103 -9.47 2.58 -3.40
C ARG A 103 -8.74 2.76 -4.72
N ASP A 104 -9.42 2.45 -5.81
CA ASP A 104 -8.98 2.83 -7.15
C ASP A 104 -9.53 4.22 -7.47
N LEU A 105 -8.67 5.09 -7.98
CA LEU A 105 -8.94 6.51 -8.21
C LEU A 105 -8.78 6.85 -9.70
N PRO A 106 -9.67 7.68 -10.26
CA PRO A 106 -9.65 8.04 -11.67
C PRO A 106 -8.70 9.21 -11.99
N TYR A 107 -7.57 9.31 -11.27
CA TYR A 107 -6.52 10.30 -11.54
C TYR A 107 -5.12 9.73 -11.26
N ASP A 108 -4.10 10.46 -11.69
CA ASP A 108 -2.71 10.03 -11.63
C ASP A 108 -2.17 9.93 -10.19
N TYR A 109 -1.20 9.05 -9.98
CA TYR A 109 -0.56 8.87 -8.67
C TYR A 109 0.13 10.15 -8.18
N SER A 110 0.66 10.98 -9.09
CA SER A 110 1.29 12.25 -8.74
C SER A 110 0.29 13.25 -8.18
N THR A 111 -0.90 13.34 -8.79
CA THR A 111 -2.01 14.16 -8.27
C THR A 111 -2.45 13.71 -6.88
N LEU A 112 -2.54 12.40 -6.65
CA LEU A 112 -2.81 11.87 -5.30
C LEU A 112 -1.72 12.29 -4.30
N MET A 113 -0.46 12.16 -4.69
CA MET A 113 0.67 12.53 -3.82
C MET A 113 0.67 14.02 -3.48
N GLU A 114 0.44 14.89 -4.47
CA GLU A 114 0.32 16.35 -4.26
C GLU A 114 -0.82 16.69 -3.29
N ASN A 115 -2.00 16.10 -3.50
CA ASN A 115 -3.15 16.28 -2.62
C ASN A 115 -2.83 15.85 -1.17
N VAL A 116 -2.23 14.67 -0.99
CA VAL A 116 -1.92 14.17 0.35
C VAL A 116 -0.82 14.97 1.02
N VAL A 117 0.22 15.45 0.30
CA VAL A 117 1.27 16.31 0.89
C VAL A 117 0.68 17.63 1.39
N ASP A 118 -0.26 18.22 0.65
CA ASP A 118 -0.81 19.53 0.97
C ASP A 118 -1.67 19.51 2.23
N SER A 119 -1.17 19.99 3.36
CA SER A 119 -1.98 20.09 4.58
C SER A 119 -2.95 21.28 4.57
N SER A 120 -2.82 22.21 3.62
CA SER A 120 -3.63 23.43 3.57
C SER A 120 -5.05 23.20 3.07
N HIS A 121 -5.31 22.14 2.29
CA HIS A 121 -6.67 21.79 1.87
C HIS A 121 -7.54 21.32 3.05
N VAL A 122 -6.95 20.75 4.10
CA VAL A 122 -7.66 20.01 5.16
C VAL A 122 -8.79 20.80 5.82
N PRO A 123 -8.63 22.08 6.24
CA PRO A 123 -9.74 22.86 6.82
C PRO A 123 -10.87 23.19 5.83
N PHE A 124 -10.56 23.23 4.53
CA PHE A 124 -11.49 23.66 3.49
C PHE A 124 -12.27 22.49 2.92
N THR A 125 -11.56 21.48 2.41
CA THR A 125 -12.13 20.28 1.77
C THR A 125 -12.89 19.44 2.79
N HIS A 126 -12.29 19.22 3.96
CA HIS A 126 -12.91 18.41 5.02
C HIS A 126 -13.67 19.24 6.07
N HIS A 127 -14.27 20.35 5.63
CA HIS A 127 -15.03 21.20 6.54
C HIS A 127 -16.25 20.46 7.09
N LYS A 128 -16.34 20.35 8.42
CA LYS A 128 -17.39 19.63 9.17
C LYS A 128 -17.28 18.10 9.14
N SER A 129 -16.25 17.53 8.50
CA SER A 129 -15.92 16.11 8.58
C SER A 129 -14.73 15.89 9.53
N ILE A 130 -13.49 16.12 9.04
CA ILE A 130 -12.26 15.94 9.83
C ILE A 130 -11.62 17.25 10.29
N SER A 131 -12.07 18.40 9.78
CA SER A 131 -11.54 19.71 10.16
C SER A 131 -12.59 20.83 10.07
N ASN A 132 -12.17 22.06 10.36
CA ASN A 132 -13.00 23.25 10.29
C ASN A 132 -12.23 24.41 9.66
N ARG A 133 -12.81 25.08 8.65
CA ARG A 133 -12.23 26.24 7.95
C ARG A 133 -11.90 27.44 8.85
N ASN A 134 -12.45 27.49 10.06
CA ASN A 134 -12.11 28.51 11.05
C ASN A 134 -10.80 28.18 11.79
N VAL A 135 -10.24 26.99 11.60
CA VAL A 135 -8.96 26.54 12.17
C VAL A 135 -7.91 26.63 11.06
N LEU A 136 -7.51 27.86 10.77
CA LEU A 136 -6.45 28.15 9.80
C LEU A 136 -5.10 28.15 10.53
N GLY A 137 -4.18 27.35 10.03
CA GLY A 137 -2.78 27.34 10.47
C GLY A 137 -1.88 28.13 9.53
N ASP A 138 -0.64 28.29 9.96
CA ASP A 138 0.45 28.58 9.04
C ASP A 138 0.88 27.28 8.36
N TYR A 139 0.74 27.21 7.03
CA TYR A 139 1.02 26.03 6.22
C TYR A 139 2.40 26.13 5.59
N HIS A 140 3.42 26.34 6.42
CA HIS A 140 4.80 26.38 5.99
C HIS A 140 5.51 25.07 6.37
N MET A 141 5.82 24.24 5.36
CA MET A 141 6.63 23.05 5.55
C MET A 141 8.12 23.38 5.38
N HIS A 142 8.91 23.17 6.43
CA HIS A 142 10.35 23.29 6.35
C HIS A 142 10.95 21.93 6.01
N LEU A 143 11.74 21.85 4.94
CA LEU A 143 12.50 20.64 4.64
C LEU A 143 13.55 20.40 5.72
N THR A 144 13.57 19.21 6.30
CA THR A 144 14.54 18.83 7.33
C THR A 144 15.82 18.25 6.73
N SER A 145 15.81 17.95 5.43
CA SER A 145 16.95 17.48 4.65
C SER A 145 16.82 17.96 3.20
N PRO A 146 17.94 18.11 2.46
CA PRO A 146 17.88 18.38 1.03
C PRO A 146 17.05 17.31 0.31
N PRO A 147 16.14 17.69 -0.60
CA PRO A 147 15.36 16.73 -1.37
C PRO A 147 16.27 15.97 -2.33
N SER A 148 15.91 14.73 -2.64
CA SER A 148 16.61 13.87 -3.59
C SER A 148 15.63 13.12 -4.49
N LEU A 149 16.15 12.41 -5.49
CA LEU A 149 15.33 11.49 -6.30
C LEU A 149 14.66 10.39 -5.46
N ALA A 150 15.24 10.05 -4.30
CA ALA A 150 14.65 9.07 -3.39
C ALA A 150 13.51 9.67 -2.54
N GLY A 151 13.38 11.00 -2.48
CA GLY A 151 12.31 11.69 -1.77
C GLY A 151 12.81 12.81 -0.85
N PHE A 152 11.97 13.19 0.12
CA PHE A 152 12.22 14.31 1.04
C PHE A 152 11.55 14.08 2.40
N THR A 153 12.02 14.80 3.42
CA THR A 153 11.32 14.93 4.71
C THR A 153 11.14 16.40 5.04
N GLY A 154 9.98 16.74 5.58
CA GLY A 154 9.65 18.08 6.01
C GLY A 154 8.88 18.09 7.32
N LEU A 155 8.88 19.26 7.97
CA LEU A 155 8.22 19.52 9.23
C LEU A 155 7.21 20.66 9.06
N TRP A 156 5.98 20.41 9.47
CA TRP A 156 4.94 21.41 9.67
C TRP A 156 4.88 21.73 11.16
N GLU A 157 5.43 22.88 11.58
CA GLU A 157 5.51 23.22 13.01
C GLU A 157 4.13 23.37 13.65
N ALA A 158 3.20 24.05 12.96
CA ALA A 158 1.81 24.17 13.40
C ALA A 158 1.00 22.90 13.11
N GLY A 159 1.46 22.00 12.25
CA GLY A 159 0.69 20.85 11.80
C GLY A 159 -0.65 21.23 11.11
N PRO A 160 -1.51 20.25 10.81
CA PRO A 160 -2.70 20.46 9.98
C PRO A 160 -3.85 21.21 10.68
N ARG A 161 -3.74 21.45 12.00
CA ARG A 161 -4.80 22.08 12.82
C ARG A 161 -4.27 23.26 13.64
N ALA A 162 -3.48 24.13 13.03
CA ALA A 162 -3.06 25.41 13.63
C ALA A 162 -2.47 25.27 15.05
N GLY A 163 -1.61 24.28 15.24
CA GLY A 163 -0.92 23.98 16.51
C GLY A 163 -1.74 23.17 17.52
N GLN A 164 -3.03 22.90 17.27
CA GLN A 164 -3.90 22.22 18.24
C GLN A 164 -3.52 20.76 18.53
N MET A 165 -2.82 20.10 17.60
CA MET A 165 -2.44 18.69 17.71
C MET A 165 -0.93 18.48 17.81
N GLY A 166 -0.11 19.53 17.72
CA GLY A 166 1.35 19.41 17.67
C GLY A 166 1.89 19.39 16.24
N PRO A 167 3.24 19.30 16.11
CA PRO A 167 3.90 19.31 14.81
C PRO A 167 3.61 18.03 14.03
N GLN A 168 3.64 18.15 12.70
CA GLN A 168 3.52 17.02 11.77
C GLN A 168 4.79 16.88 10.96
N THR A 169 5.38 15.68 10.92
CA THR A 169 6.47 15.35 10.01
C THR A 169 5.92 14.65 8.77
N THR A 170 6.30 15.13 7.60
CA THR A 170 5.98 14.49 6.31
C THR A 170 7.22 13.84 5.76
N THR A 171 7.14 12.57 5.40
CA THR A 171 8.19 11.84 4.70
C THR A 171 7.63 11.30 3.41
N PHE A 172 8.23 11.70 2.28
CA PHE A 172 7.99 11.10 0.98
C PHE A 172 9.19 10.23 0.63
N HIS A 173 8.93 8.98 0.24
CA HIS A 173 9.92 8.07 -0.33
C HIS A 173 9.42 7.60 -1.70
N ALA A 174 10.20 7.89 -2.73
CA ALA A 174 9.86 7.52 -4.08
C ALA A 174 9.72 5.99 -4.24
N PRO A 175 8.89 5.51 -5.18
CA PRO A 175 8.02 6.31 -6.04
C PRO A 175 6.64 6.62 -5.43
N CYS A 176 6.22 5.89 -4.39
CA CYS A 176 4.80 5.81 -4.04
C CYS A 176 4.51 5.88 -2.55
N TYR A 177 5.49 6.10 -1.68
CA TYR A 177 5.28 6.11 -0.23
C TYR A 177 5.26 7.52 0.34
N LEU A 178 4.21 7.84 1.07
CA LEU A 178 4.10 9.06 1.85
C LEU A 178 3.63 8.73 3.26
N LYS A 179 4.29 9.32 4.26
CA LYS A 179 3.91 9.22 5.67
C LYS A 179 3.82 10.60 6.29
N HIS A 180 2.65 10.91 6.85
CA HIS A 180 2.49 11.99 7.83
C HIS A 180 2.53 11.40 9.23
N LYS A 181 3.40 11.92 10.08
CA LYS A 181 3.47 11.59 11.52
C LYS A 181 3.08 12.79 12.33
N LEU A 182 2.01 12.66 13.09
CA LEU A 182 1.51 13.67 14.02
C LEU A 182 1.76 13.19 15.46
N ASP A 183 2.45 14.01 16.24
CA ASP A 183 2.64 13.75 17.67
C ASP A 183 1.75 14.65 18.52
N ALA A 184 0.62 14.10 18.95
CA ALA A 184 -0.32 14.76 19.85
C ALA A 184 -0.23 14.20 21.28
N SER A 185 0.88 13.56 21.67
CA SER A 185 1.01 12.85 22.95
C SER A 185 0.75 13.74 24.14
N GLU A 186 1.34 14.93 24.16
CA GLU A 186 1.17 15.89 25.26
C GLU A 186 -0.26 16.44 25.31
N LYS A 187 -0.75 16.95 24.18
CA LYS A 187 -2.03 17.68 24.10
C LYS A 187 -3.25 16.76 24.14
N ARG A 188 -3.19 15.59 23.50
CA ARG A 188 -4.33 14.68 23.27
C ARG A 188 -4.08 13.23 23.70
N GLY A 189 -2.84 12.85 24.04
CA GLY A 189 -2.54 11.50 24.52
C GLY A 189 -2.47 10.43 23.44
N PHE A 190 -2.20 10.81 22.19
CA PHE A 190 -2.02 9.87 21.09
C PHE A 190 -0.96 10.36 20.09
N GLN A 191 -0.39 9.41 19.36
CA GLN A 191 0.38 9.65 18.14
C GLN A 191 -0.38 9.00 16.98
N SER A 192 -0.37 9.64 15.82
CA SER A 192 -1.00 9.08 14.62
C SER A 192 -0.11 9.20 13.40
N LEU A 193 -0.22 8.20 12.52
CA LEU A 193 0.39 8.16 11.21
C LEU A 193 -0.70 8.07 10.16
N THR A 194 -0.62 8.91 9.14
CA THR A 194 -1.36 8.72 7.88
C THR A 194 -0.34 8.28 6.85
N VAL A 195 -0.40 7.00 6.45
CA VAL A 195 0.51 6.44 5.46
C VAL A 195 -0.24 6.14 4.19
N VAL A 196 0.25 6.67 3.08
CA VAL A 196 -0.33 6.48 1.75
C VAL A 196 0.67 5.78 0.85
N TYR A 197 0.21 4.70 0.21
CA TYR A 197 0.84 4.17 -0.99
C TYR A 197 0.00 4.54 -2.21
N ALA A 198 0.54 5.35 -3.13
CA ALA A 198 -0.11 5.65 -4.41
C ALA A 198 0.45 4.74 -5.50
N VAL A 199 -0.25 3.67 -5.82
CA VAL A 199 0.20 2.64 -6.76
C VAL A 199 -0.33 2.95 -8.16
N PRO A 200 0.53 3.26 -9.16
CA PRO A 200 0.07 3.48 -10.53
C PRO A 200 -0.58 2.21 -11.10
N GLN A 201 -1.75 2.35 -11.74
CA GLN A 201 -2.47 1.24 -12.38
C GLN A 201 -2.44 1.35 -13.91
N ALA A 202 -2.63 2.55 -14.42
CA ALA A 202 -2.60 2.92 -15.82
C ALA A 202 -2.38 4.45 -15.93
N PRO A 203 -2.05 5.00 -17.11
CA PRO A 203 -1.99 6.46 -17.28
C PRO A 203 -3.28 7.13 -16.77
N GLY A 204 -3.14 8.10 -15.86
CA GLY A 204 -4.27 8.80 -15.26
C GLY A 204 -5.10 8.00 -14.26
N ARG A 205 -4.62 6.84 -13.77
CA ARG A 205 -5.31 6.02 -12.76
C ARG A 205 -4.33 5.44 -11.75
N CYS A 206 -4.67 5.56 -10.47
CA CYS A 206 -3.88 4.97 -9.39
C CYS A 206 -4.77 4.26 -8.36
N ARG A 207 -4.13 3.41 -7.56
CA ARG A 207 -4.71 2.82 -6.35
C ARG A 207 -4.12 3.50 -5.14
N LEU A 208 -4.98 4.10 -4.33
CA LEU A 208 -4.66 4.51 -2.98
C LEU A 208 -4.70 3.29 -2.06
N ILE A 209 -3.64 3.09 -1.28
CA ILE A 209 -3.66 2.26 -0.07
C ILE A 209 -3.35 3.20 1.09
N ASN A 210 -4.35 3.48 1.92
CA ASN A 210 -4.24 4.35 3.09
C ASN A 210 -4.19 3.51 4.37
N ARG A 211 -3.17 3.74 5.21
CA ARG A 211 -3.04 3.14 6.53
C ARG A 211 -3.06 4.25 7.57
N ASN A 212 -4.16 4.32 8.32
CA ASN A 212 -4.26 5.21 9.46
C ASN A 212 -3.82 4.44 10.69
N VAL A 213 -2.63 4.76 11.20
CA VAL A 213 -2.03 4.08 12.34
C VAL A 213 -2.10 4.98 13.55
N VAL A 214 -2.49 4.46 14.71
CA VAL A 214 -2.60 5.22 15.95
C VAL A 214 -1.97 4.47 17.11
N ARG A 215 -1.30 5.21 18.00
CA ARG A 215 -0.85 4.74 19.32
C ARG A 215 -1.41 5.66 20.39
N PHE A 216 -1.99 5.08 21.43
CA PHE A 216 -2.49 5.83 22.58
C PHE A 216 -1.44 5.79 23.68
N THR A 217 -0.95 6.96 24.10
CA THR A 217 0.19 7.07 25.03
C THR A 217 -0.23 7.13 26.49
N ARG A 218 -1.47 7.53 26.77
CA ARG A 218 -1.99 7.62 28.16
C ARG A 218 -2.54 6.30 28.68
N THR A 219 -3.25 5.55 27.84
CA THR A 219 -3.88 4.28 28.22
C THR A 219 -3.98 3.35 27.01
N SER A 220 -3.94 2.03 27.23
CA SER A 220 -4.09 1.03 26.16
C SER A 220 -5.54 0.60 25.89
N LEU A 221 -6.50 1.09 26.68
CA LEU A 221 -7.92 0.75 26.54
C LEU A 221 -8.51 1.15 25.18
N PRO A 222 -8.29 2.38 24.64
CA PRO A 222 -8.79 2.76 23.32
C PRO A 222 -8.22 1.88 22.20
N ALA A 223 -6.93 1.52 22.28
CA ALA A 223 -6.30 0.60 21.32
C ALA A 223 -6.99 -0.77 21.30
N ARG A 224 -7.31 -1.31 22.48
CA ARG A 224 -8.05 -2.58 22.60
C ARG A 224 -9.46 -2.48 22.02
N LEU A 225 -10.18 -1.39 22.30
CA LEU A 225 -11.52 -1.18 21.75
C LEU A 225 -11.48 -1.06 20.21
N LEU A 226 -10.52 -0.32 19.66
CA LEU A 226 -10.32 -0.18 18.21
C LEU A 226 -10.08 -1.53 17.52
N ARG A 227 -9.37 -2.47 18.17
CA ARG A 227 -9.17 -3.83 17.64
C ARG A 227 -10.42 -4.69 17.64
N LEU A 228 -11.34 -4.41 18.55
CA LEU A 228 -12.61 -5.14 18.68
C LEU A 228 -13.71 -4.56 17.77
N LEU A 229 -13.54 -3.32 17.29
CA LEU A 229 -14.50 -2.71 16.38
C LEU A 229 -14.59 -3.52 15.07
N PRO A 230 -15.82 -3.81 14.60
CA PRO A 230 -16.00 -4.42 13.29
C PRO A 230 -15.35 -3.59 12.19
N ARG A 231 -14.60 -4.24 11.29
CA ARG A 231 -13.85 -3.56 10.21
C ARG A 231 -14.73 -2.64 9.35
N TRP A 232 -16.00 -2.98 9.14
CA TRP A 232 -16.92 -2.16 8.35
C TRP A 232 -17.14 -0.77 8.96
N VAL A 233 -17.07 -0.62 10.29
CA VAL A 233 -17.22 0.68 10.95
C VAL A 233 -16.07 1.61 10.57
N SER A 234 -14.83 1.11 10.66
CA SER A 234 -13.65 1.85 10.22
C SER A 234 -13.67 2.13 8.72
N HIS A 235 -14.13 1.19 7.90
CA HIS A 235 -14.23 1.39 6.45
C HIS A 235 -15.19 2.55 6.11
N VAL A 236 -16.40 2.56 6.67
CA VAL A 236 -17.37 3.64 6.43
C VAL A 236 -16.81 5.00 6.87
N GLY A 237 -16.21 5.07 8.06
CA GLY A 237 -15.63 6.32 8.58
C GLY A 237 -14.48 6.84 7.71
N SER A 238 -13.61 5.95 7.24
CA SER A 238 -12.49 6.32 6.36
C SER A 238 -12.91 6.75 4.95
N HIS A 239 -14.11 6.40 4.51
CA HIS A 239 -14.62 6.84 3.21
C HIS A 239 -15.00 8.31 3.22
N VAL A 240 -15.52 8.85 4.32
CA VAL A 240 -15.95 10.26 4.40
C VAL A 240 -14.86 11.24 3.92
N PRO A 241 -13.64 11.26 4.50
CA PRO A 241 -12.61 12.18 4.03
C PRO A 241 -12.19 11.90 2.57
N LEU A 242 -12.16 10.64 2.15
CA LEU A 242 -11.78 10.28 0.77
C LEU A 242 -12.82 10.73 -0.27
N GLU A 243 -14.10 10.81 0.11
CA GLU A 243 -15.16 11.35 -0.75
C GLU A 243 -15.12 12.88 -0.77
N ASP A 244 -14.72 13.54 0.32
CA ASP A 244 -14.54 14.99 0.34
C ASP A 244 -13.43 15.45 -0.63
N ASP A 245 -12.40 14.62 -0.85
CA ASP A 245 -11.25 14.91 -1.72
C ASP A 245 -11.52 14.75 -3.24
N GLN A 246 -12.66 14.15 -3.63
CA GLN A 246 -13.03 13.90 -5.04
C GLN A 246 -13.88 15.01 -5.64
#